data_AF-A0A1W1E3L1-F1
#
_entry.id   AF-A0A1W1E3L1-F1
#
_cell.length_a   1.000
_cell.length_b   1.000
_cell.length_c   1.000
_cell.angle_alpha   90.00
_cell.angle_beta   90.00
_cell.angle_gamma   90.00
#
_symmetry.space_group_name_H-M   'P 1'
#
loop_
_entity.id
_entity.type
_entity.pdbx_description
1 polymer ?
#
loop_
_entity_poly.entity_id
_entity_poly.type
_entity_poly.pdbx_seq_one_letter_code
_entity_poly.pdbx_strand_id
1 'polypeptide(L)'
;MKGKQEYTPVRFSHLTSYSGVGAIVRGVEDKLMVVVDIRHWTDKNGKNATIPIPYVNRITNALDISKELRMPPVAQENFSKGIEGSYLPAVLFPTFTHCSTCGLLHPNPWRHQNKPLNEKVFCRDKQCKGKGRGILKQVTWCCVSNEGHLDEVPWHAICHKESPSKCETDYQANYLKFDIDKKSGKNIVKCTRCGSFHQYEKQQLGFMNKPQPWIYESVELNENLKIDIVEINDSSAYLPDRVNALVIPPESRISKSTIVDKLYSNSTALRKLENIAIPLKRKGELLSLATKYRCGVDEIKNAIEQIDNGYPNFDTFESAGDLIADEYKAFLTPLKNVKDDEDFVTEHKTDEWKSLATEGMDNDLLALLYIVDKHIVANRLREILVFKGFKRGRPQDDQEQLLVPPDIVGKSNWLPAIELFGEGVFFTLNEIILSKWEQLSGVKQRAIEISKRYEKSGLNLGDDIVITPRFILLHTLAHLIIRELESSAGYPAAALSERIYHSRNDKMAGILIYTAVPDVVGSLGGIVESAQPREFVKILHNAFKHALWCSLDPVCTEHQGQGPGWLNRAACHGCVLVPETACDYGNVFLDRVFIKGNEALGIPNFLNFVMEHK
;
A
#
# COMPACT_ATOMS: atom_id res chain seq x y z
N MET A 1 12.93 33.13 18.51
CA MET A 1 12.45 33.02 17.11
C MET A 1 11.86 31.63 16.95
N LYS A 2 10.53 31.51 16.73
CA LYS A 2 9.92 30.21 16.42
C LYS A 2 10.56 29.71 15.12
N GLY A 3 11.26 28.59 15.17
CA GLY A 3 11.90 28.00 13.99
C GLY A 3 10.85 27.83 12.89
N LYS A 4 11.17 28.29 11.69
CA LYS A 4 10.32 28.11 10.51
C LYS A 4 10.15 26.59 10.35
N GLN A 5 8.94 26.09 10.58
CA GLN A 5 8.63 24.67 10.34
C GLN A 5 8.82 24.39 8.86
N GLU A 6 9.55 23.32 8.54
CA GLU A 6 9.70 22.84 7.17
C GLU A 6 8.66 21.77 6.86
N TYR A 7 8.23 21.72 5.61
CA TYR A 7 7.18 20.82 5.15
C TYR A 7 7.67 20.06 3.94
N THR A 8 7.35 18.78 3.88
CA THR A 8 7.66 17.93 2.72
C THR A 8 6.35 17.50 2.06
N PRO A 9 6.16 17.72 0.76
CA PRO A 9 5.01 17.18 0.06
C PRO A 9 5.11 15.65 0.00
N VAL A 10 4.03 14.96 0.36
CA VAL A 10 3.92 13.50 0.30
C VAL A 10 2.66 13.17 -0.48
N ARG A 11 2.73 12.21 -1.41
CA ARG A 11 1.52 11.73 -2.10
C ARG A 11 0.66 10.96 -1.11
N PHE A 12 -0.65 11.18 -1.14
CA PHE A 12 -1.59 10.53 -0.21
C PHE A 12 -1.41 9.01 -0.18
N SER A 13 -1.42 8.34 -1.34
CA SER A 13 -1.28 6.88 -1.44
C SER A 13 0.00 6.31 -0.77
N HIS A 14 1.03 7.14 -0.53
CA HIS A 14 2.22 6.70 0.18
C HIS A 14 2.01 6.59 1.70
N LEU A 15 1.01 7.29 2.26
CA LEU A 15 0.72 7.29 3.70
C LEU A 15 0.13 5.98 4.20
N THR A 16 -0.39 5.13 3.32
CA THR A 16 -0.81 3.76 3.65
C THR A 16 0.28 2.74 3.31
N SER A 17 1.45 3.20 2.84
CA SER A 17 2.59 2.37 2.47
C SER A 17 3.89 2.96 3.04
N TYR A 18 4.87 3.32 2.22
CA TYR A 18 6.24 3.63 2.64
C TYR A 18 6.43 5.00 3.30
N SER A 19 5.40 5.85 3.33
CA SER A 19 5.38 7.11 4.08
C SER A 19 4.33 7.11 5.20
N GLY A 20 3.86 5.93 5.61
CA GLY A 20 2.88 5.80 6.67
C GLY A 20 3.42 6.06 8.06
N VAL A 21 2.57 5.89 9.07
CA VAL A 21 2.95 6.02 10.48
C VAL A 21 4.14 5.09 10.77
N GLY A 22 5.15 5.61 11.45
CA GLY A 22 6.37 4.88 11.78
C GLY A 22 7.36 4.73 10.64
N ALA A 23 7.03 5.11 9.40
CA ALA A 23 7.99 5.02 8.31
C ALA A 23 9.15 6.02 8.47
N ILE A 24 10.36 5.61 8.09
CA ILE A 24 11.51 6.51 7.93
C ILE A 24 11.41 7.15 6.55
N VAL A 25 11.09 8.44 6.50
CA VAL A 25 10.89 9.21 5.27
C VAL A 25 12.02 10.20 5.03
N ARG A 26 12.26 10.53 3.76
CA ARG A 26 13.17 11.59 3.34
C ARG A 26 12.40 12.89 3.15
N GLY A 27 12.77 13.89 3.92
CA GLY A 27 12.23 15.25 3.86
C GLY A 27 13.01 16.18 2.95
N VAL A 28 12.64 17.46 3.03
CA VAL A 28 13.37 18.58 2.43
C VAL A 28 14.85 18.57 2.85
N GLU A 29 15.75 18.81 1.87
CA GLU A 29 17.20 18.72 2.03
C GLU A 29 17.73 17.33 2.45
N ASP A 30 17.08 16.26 2.01
CA ASP A 30 17.45 14.86 2.28
C ASP A 30 17.47 14.48 3.77
N LYS A 31 16.71 15.19 4.61
CA LYS A 31 16.65 14.88 6.04
C LYS A 31 15.83 13.64 6.30
N LEU A 32 16.37 12.72 7.09
CA LEU A 32 15.67 11.54 7.53
C LEU A 32 14.79 11.89 8.73
N MET A 33 13.51 11.52 8.65
CA MET A 33 12.49 11.78 9.65
C MET A 33 11.62 10.55 9.81
N VAL A 34 10.95 10.42 10.95
CA VAL A 34 9.95 9.37 11.17
C VAL A 34 8.57 10.00 11.36
N VAL A 35 7.59 9.47 10.65
CA VAL A 35 6.18 9.91 10.74
C VAL A 35 5.59 9.48 12.07
N VAL A 36 5.01 10.42 12.79
CA VAL A 36 4.46 10.21 14.13
C VAL A 36 3.07 9.58 14.05
N ASP A 37 2.71 8.80 15.07
CA ASP A 37 1.43 8.11 15.16
C ASP A 37 0.19 9.01 15.14
N ILE A 38 -0.95 8.39 14.84
CA ILE A 38 -2.19 9.08 14.51
C ILE A 38 -2.76 9.94 15.64
N ARG A 39 -2.34 9.75 16.89
CA ARG A 39 -2.79 10.58 18.02
C ARG A 39 -2.36 12.03 17.89
N HIS A 40 -1.30 12.27 17.12
CA HIS A 40 -0.75 13.60 16.89
C HIS A 40 -1.30 14.28 15.63
N TRP A 41 -2.24 13.65 14.91
CA TRP A 41 -2.87 14.22 13.71
C TRP A 41 -3.93 15.25 14.09
N THR A 42 -3.47 16.34 14.68
CA THR A 42 -4.32 17.38 15.26
C THR A 42 -4.14 18.73 14.57
N ASP A 43 -5.17 19.57 14.64
CA ASP A 43 -5.11 20.96 14.23
C ASP A 43 -4.24 21.79 15.19
N LYS A 44 -4.05 23.07 14.87
CA LYS A 44 -3.32 24.03 15.71
C LYS A 44 -3.86 24.19 17.14
N ASN A 45 -5.08 23.74 17.42
CA ASN A 45 -5.73 23.80 18.72
C ASN A 45 -5.69 22.44 19.46
N GLY A 46 -5.02 21.43 18.90
CA GLY A 46 -4.95 20.08 19.45
C GLY A 46 -6.20 19.23 19.24
N LYS A 47 -7.12 19.63 18.34
CA LYS A 47 -8.30 18.84 17.98
C LYS A 47 -7.98 17.90 16.82
N ASN A 48 -8.60 16.73 16.76
CA ASN A 48 -8.43 15.80 15.66
C ASN A 48 -8.73 16.49 14.30
N ALA A 49 -7.75 16.49 13.38
CA ALA A 49 -7.82 17.16 12.08
C ALA A 49 -8.22 16.23 10.92
N THR A 50 -8.55 14.97 11.23
CA THR A 50 -8.94 13.97 10.23
C THR A 50 -10.40 14.06 9.84
N ILE A 51 -10.71 13.59 8.63
CA ILE A 51 -12.06 13.63 8.06
C ILE A 51 -12.60 12.19 8.01
N PRO A 52 -13.81 11.89 8.55
CA PRO A 52 -14.38 10.55 8.45
C PRO A 52 -14.69 10.19 6.99
N ILE A 53 -14.47 8.93 6.62
CA ILE A 53 -14.85 8.39 5.32
C ILE A 53 -16.27 7.80 5.45
N PRO A 54 -17.27 8.33 4.72
CA PRO A 54 -18.64 7.83 4.79
C PRO A 54 -18.84 6.59 3.91
N TYR A 55 -19.88 5.80 4.19
CA TYR A 55 -20.33 4.66 3.34
C TYR A 55 -19.27 3.58 3.15
N VAL A 56 -18.72 3.12 4.26
CA VAL A 56 -17.70 2.08 4.30
C VAL A 56 -18.06 0.99 5.31
N ASN A 57 -19.33 0.91 5.73
CA ASN A 57 -19.76 -0.04 6.76
C ASN A 57 -19.61 -1.48 6.27
N ARG A 58 -19.85 -1.74 4.98
CA ARG A 58 -19.59 -3.07 4.39
C ARG A 58 -18.12 -3.44 4.51
N ILE A 59 -17.23 -2.51 4.17
CA ILE A 59 -15.78 -2.71 4.22
C ILE A 59 -15.32 -2.91 5.66
N THR A 60 -15.76 -2.07 6.60
CA THR A 60 -15.36 -2.21 8.01
C THR A 60 -15.88 -3.51 8.62
N ASN A 61 -17.10 -3.92 8.29
CA ASN A 61 -17.68 -5.17 8.80
C ASN A 61 -16.95 -6.40 8.23
N ALA A 62 -16.68 -6.44 6.92
CA ALA A 62 -15.98 -7.56 6.30
C ALA A 62 -14.52 -7.69 6.78
N LEU A 63 -13.90 -6.58 7.20
CA LEU A 63 -12.54 -6.56 7.74
C LEU A 63 -12.46 -6.71 9.27
N ASP A 64 -13.59 -6.93 9.95
CA ASP A 64 -13.71 -6.94 11.41
C ASP A 64 -13.11 -5.69 12.08
N ILE A 65 -13.33 -4.53 11.45
CA ILE A 65 -12.85 -3.22 11.92
C ILE A 65 -13.98 -2.54 12.69
N SER A 66 -13.88 -2.53 14.02
CA SER A 66 -14.82 -1.81 14.89
C SER A 66 -14.56 -0.29 14.97
N LYS A 67 -13.55 0.21 14.28
CA LYS A 67 -13.04 1.60 14.34
C LYS A 67 -13.53 2.42 13.14
N GLU A 68 -13.73 3.72 13.32
CA GLU A 68 -14.05 4.61 12.18
C GLU A 68 -12.87 4.69 11.20
N LEU A 69 -13.13 4.73 9.89
CA LEU A 69 -12.11 5.03 8.89
C LEU A 69 -12.04 6.53 8.65
N ARG A 70 -10.83 7.12 8.70
CA ARG A 70 -10.64 8.57 8.55
C ARG A 70 -9.47 8.91 7.64
N MET A 71 -9.68 9.90 6.78
CA MET A 71 -8.66 10.50 5.92
C MET A 71 -7.62 11.25 6.75
N PRO A 72 -6.33 11.16 6.38
CA PRO A 72 -5.29 12.00 6.97
C PRO A 72 -5.57 13.49 6.72
N PRO A 73 -5.10 14.38 7.60
CA PRO A 73 -5.24 15.82 7.42
C PRO A 73 -4.50 16.28 6.15
N VAL A 74 -5.07 17.29 5.48
CA VAL A 74 -4.53 17.89 4.26
C VAL A 74 -4.02 19.29 4.54
N ALA A 75 -2.86 19.59 3.99
CA ALA A 75 -2.25 20.91 4.01
C ALA A 75 -1.81 21.30 2.60
N GLN A 76 -2.04 22.56 2.23
CA GLN A 76 -1.58 23.13 0.97
C GLN A 76 -0.71 24.37 1.24
N GLU A 77 0.35 24.52 0.47
CA GLU A 77 1.20 25.70 0.55
C GLU A 77 0.57 26.85 -0.25
N ASN A 78 0.22 27.93 0.44
CA ASN A 78 -0.29 29.14 -0.19
C ASN A 78 0.82 30.21 -0.19
N PHE A 79 1.23 30.64 -1.39
CA PHE A 79 2.32 31.61 -1.61
C PHE A 79 2.22 32.89 -0.76
N SER A 80 1.01 33.29 -0.36
CA SER A 80 0.77 34.54 0.36
C SER A 80 0.43 34.37 1.86
N LYS A 81 0.03 33.17 2.30
CA LYS A 81 -0.44 32.91 3.69
C LYS A 81 0.33 31.80 4.42
N GLY A 82 1.31 31.18 3.77
CA GLY A 82 1.99 30.00 4.31
C GLY A 82 1.16 28.74 4.12
N ILE A 83 1.33 27.75 4.99
CA ILE A 83 0.55 26.51 4.92
C ILE A 83 -0.87 26.70 5.45
N GLU A 84 -1.83 26.36 4.61
CA GLU A 84 -3.25 26.31 4.94
C GLU A 84 -3.67 24.84 5.13
N GLY A 85 -4.39 24.56 6.21
CA GLY A 85 -4.79 23.20 6.60
C GLY A 85 -3.98 22.64 7.76
N SER A 86 -4.04 21.32 7.94
CA SER A 86 -3.31 20.60 9.00
C SER A 86 -2.34 19.62 8.36
N TYR A 87 -1.15 19.49 8.94
CA TYR A 87 -0.05 18.68 8.40
C TYR A 87 0.25 17.50 9.33
N LEU A 88 0.92 16.49 8.77
CA LEU A 88 1.35 15.32 9.53
C LEU A 88 2.64 15.62 10.31
N PRO A 89 2.69 15.34 11.62
CA PRO A 89 3.91 15.50 12.39
C PRO A 89 4.94 14.42 12.05
N ALA A 90 6.20 14.83 11.94
CA ALA A 90 7.35 13.96 11.82
C ALA A 90 8.47 14.43 12.74
N VAL A 91 9.28 13.50 13.24
CA VAL A 91 10.44 13.80 14.09
C VAL A 91 11.73 13.47 13.37
N LEU A 92 12.78 14.28 13.55
CA LEU A 92 14.09 14.01 12.97
C LEU A 92 14.66 12.70 13.51
N PHE A 93 15.04 11.78 12.62
CA PHE A 93 15.60 10.50 13.01
C PHE A 93 16.39 9.83 11.86
N PRO A 94 17.59 9.27 12.12
CA PRO A 94 18.36 9.40 13.36
C PRO A 94 18.84 10.85 13.57
N THR A 95 18.98 11.25 14.84
CA THR A 95 19.56 12.53 15.25
C THR A 95 21.09 12.50 15.26
N PHE A 96 21.70 11.31 15.38
CA PHE A 96 23.13 11.14 15.18
C PHE A 96 23.55 11.53 13.77
N THR A 97 24.68 12.22 13.69
CA THR A 97 25.33 12.56 12.42
C THR A 97 26.80 12.14 12.46
N HIS A 98 27.39 11.92 11.29
CA HIS A 98 28.82 11.71 11.14
C HIS A 98 29.42 12.82 10.27
N CYS A 99 30.66 13.20 10.57
CA CYS A 99 31.41 14.14 9.75
C CYS A 99 31.95 13.45 8.49
N SER A 100 31.64 13.99 7.32
CA SER A 100 32.12 13.45 6.03
C SER A 100 33.63 13.55 5.83
N THR A 101 34.34 14.36 6.63
CA THR A 101 35.78 14.58 6.52
C THR A 101 36.56 13.73 7.52
N CYS A 102 36.19 13.79 8.82
CA CYS A 102 36.94 13.12 9.87
C CYS A 102 36.26 11.87 10.42
N GLY A 103 35.01 11.56 10.05
CA GLY A 103 34.24 10.42 10.54
C GLY A 103 33.67 10.56 11.96
N LEU A 104 33.98 11.64 12.67
CA LEU A 104 33.51 11.85 14.05
C LEU A 104 31.97 11.87 14.12
N LEU A 105 31.43 11.11 15.07
CA LEU A 105 30.01 11.06 15.39
C LEU A 105 29.63 12.23 16.29
N HIS A 106 28.53 12.87 15.93
CA HIS A 106 27.94 13.99 16.64
C HIS A 106 26.51 13.60 17.05
N PRO A 107 26.24 13.37 18.34
CA PRO A 107 24.88 13.23 18.84
C PRO A 107 24.15 14.56 18.70
N ASN A 108 23.00 14.56 18.02
CA ASN A 108 22.10 15.71 17.84
C ASN A 108 22.80 17.09 17.68
N PRO A 109 23.57 17.29 16.59
CA PRO A 109 24.32 18.52 16.38
C PRO A 109 23.44 19.76 16.26
N TRP A 110 22.19 19.65 15.81
CA TRP A 110 21.26 20.79 15.73
C TRP A 110 21.00 21.39 17.11
N ARG A 111 20.69 20.54 18.09
CA ARG A 111 20.52 20.95 19.48
C ARG A 111 21.81 21.55 20.05
N HIS A 112 22.94 20.85 19.90
CA HIS A 112 24.23 21.29 20.47
C HIS A 112 24.83 22.53 19.78
N GLN A 113 24.43 22.82 18.54
CA GLN A 113 24.83 24.02 17.81
C GLN A 113 23.80 25.15 17.88
N ASN A 114 22.67 24.93 18.57
CA ASN A 114 21.53 25.84 18.61
C ASN A 114 21.09 26.30 17.21
N LYS A 115 21.05 25.34 16.28
CA LYS A 115 20.65 25.57 14.90
C LYS A 115 19.24 25.04 14.65
N PRO A 116 18.43 25.74 13.85
CA PRO A 116 17.17 25.20 13.39
C PRO A 116 17.42 23.96 12.51
N LEU A 117 16.43 23.07 12.43
CA LEU A 117 16.55 21.82 11.68
C LEU A 117 16.89 22.06 10.20
N ASN A 118 16.46 23.18 9.62
CA ASN A 118 16.70 23.54 8.23
C ASN A 118 18.12 24.01 7.91
N GLU A 119 18.98 24.16 8.91
CA GLU A 119 20.34 24.59 8.67
C GLU A 119 21.32 23.43 8.61
N LYS A 120 22.29 23.54 7.70
CA LYS A 120 23.46 22.68 7.70
C LYS A 120 24.25 22.86 8.99
N VAL A 121 24.56 21.72 9.58
CA VAL A 121 25.41 21.58 10.77
C VAL A 121 26.81 21.13 10.35
N PHE A 122 27.82 21.62 11.06
CA PHE A 122 29.23 21.40 10.71
C PHE A 122 30.02 20.84 11.88
N CYS A 123 31.02 20.03 11.58
CA CYS A 123 31.99 19.52 12.53
C CYS A 123 32.83 20.69 13.06
N ARG A 124 32.98 20.76 14.39
CA ARG A 124 33.77 21.80 15.07
C ARG A 124 35.26 21.47 15.20
N ASP A 125 35.68 20.29 14.74
CA ASP A 125 37.08 19.86 14.76
C ASP A 125 37.94 20.76 13.85
N LYS A 126 39.15 21.08 14.30
CA LYS A 126 40.08 21.98 13.61
C LYS A 126 40.42 21.48 12.19
N GLN A 127 40.58 20.17 12.02
CA GLN A 127 40.89 19.55 10.72
C GLN A 127 39.74 19.63 9.71
N CYS A 128 38.53 19.94 10.18
CA CYS A 128 37.31 20.00 9.37
C CYS A 128 36.93 21.42 8.94
N LYS A 129 37.74 22.44 9.30
CA LYS A 129 37.49 23.83 8.92
C LYS A 129 37.83 24.07 7.43
N GLY A 130 36.97 24.79 6.73
CA GLY A 130 37.16 25.18 5.32
C GLY A 130 35.88 25.09 4.50
N LYS A 131 35.87 25.73 3.31
CA LYS A 131 34.69 25.74 2.42
C LYS A 131 34.40 24.31 1.93
N GLY A 132 33.19 23.82 2.20
CA GLY A 132 32.74 22.48 1.79
C GLY A 132 33.27 21.30 2.63
N ARG A 133 34.06 21.55 3.69
CA ARG A 133 34.55 20.51 4.61
C ARG A 133 33.72 20.46 5.88
N GLY A 134 33.81 19.33 6.58
CA GLY A 134 33.17 19.18 7.89
C GLY A 134 31.65 19.11 7.87
N ILE A 135 31.02 18.85 6.72
CA ILE A 135 29.56 18.70 6.63
C ILE A 135 29.16 17.47 7.45
N LEU A 136 28.21 17.65 8.37
CA LEU A 136 27.64 16.54 9.13
C LEU A 136 26.46 15.96 8.36
N LYS A 137 26.47 14.64 8.18
CA LYS A 137 25.40 13.87 7.51
C LYS A 137 24.72 12.96 8.52
N GLN A 138 23.40 12.81 8.45
CA GLN A 138 22.69 11.84 9.31
C GLN A 138 23.27 10.43 9.11
N VAL A 139 23.31 9.69 10.22
CA VAL A 139 23.66 8.28 10.19
C VAL A 139 22.50 7.50 9.58
N THR A 140 22.81 6.47 8.78
CA THR A 140 21.84 5.67 8.03
C THR A 140 21.62 4.28 8.63
N TRP A 141 21.80 4.15 9.94
CA TRP A 141 21.63 2.91 10.70
C TRP A 141 20.73 3.15 11.90
N CYS A 142 19.89 2.17 12.23
CA CYS A 142 18.96 2.19 13.35
C CYS A 142 18.88 0.81 14.04
N CYS A 143 18.27 0.78 15.21
CA CYS A 143 17.85 -0.44 15.90
C CYS A 143 16.35 -0.64 15.71
N VAL A 144 15.95 -1.86 15.39
CA VAL A 144 14.53 -2.26 15.30
C VAL A 144 14.29 -3.53 16.09
N SER A 145 13.08 -3.73 16.60
CA SER A 145 12.68 -4.96 17.29
C SER A 145 11.56 -5.70 16.58
N ASN A 146 11.44 -7.00 16.86
CA ASN A 146 10.30 -7.85 16.46
C ASN A 146 8.95 -7.42 17.07
N GLU A 147 8.96 -6.58 18.11
CA GLU A 147 7.77 -5.93 18.67
C GLU A 147 7.45 -4.58 18.02
N GLY A 148 8.22 -4.18 17.00
CA GLY A 148 7.94 -2.96 16.24
C GLY A 148 8.61 -1.69 16.75
N HIS A 149 9.54 -1.79 17.72
CA HIS A 149 10.27 -0.64 18.23
C HIS A 149 11.27 -0.08 17.21
N LEU A 150 11.59 1.21 17.33
CA LEU A 150 12.61 1.89 16.53
C LEU A 150 13.40 2.87 17.41
N ASP A 151 14.72 2.70 17.40
CA ASP A 151 15.64 3.54 18.17
C ASP A 151 16.95 3.78 17.40
N GLU A 152 17.74 4.74 17.89
CA GLU A 152 19.08 4.97 17.38
C GLU A 152 20.02 3.83 17.80
N VAL A 153 21.02 3.54 16.96
CA VAL A 153 22.05 2.56 17.31
C VAL A 153 22.83 3.05 18.54
N PRO A 154 22.97 2.25 19.61
CA PRO A 154 23.76 2.64 20.77
C PRO A 154 25.26 2.50 20.47
N TRP A 155 25.79 3.45 19.67
CA TRP A 155 27.15 3.41 19.14
C TRP A 155 28.23 3.21 20.19
N HIS A 156 28.03 3.71 21.41
CA HIS A 156 28.96 3.48 22.52
C HIS A 156 29.04 1.99 22.86
N ALA A 157 27.91 1.31 23.03
CA ALA A 157 27.88 -0.11 23.36
C ALA A 157 28.44 -0.97 22.22
N ILE A 158 28.16 -0.61 20.96
CA ILE A 158 28.75 -1.28 19.80
C ILE A 158 30.27 -1.14 19.81
N CYS A 159 30.78 0.07 20.00
CA CYS A 159 32.21 0.34 20.05
C CYS A 159 32.95 -0.42 21.16
N HIS A 160 32.26 -0.69 22.29
CA HIS A 160 32.85 -1.32 23.48
C HIS A 160 32.41 -2.77 23.72
N LYS A 161 31.75 -3.42 22.75
CA LYS A 161 31.17 -4.77 22.91
C LYS A 161 32.15 -5.81 23.47
N GLU A 162 33.42 -5.71 23.07
CA GLU A 162 34.51 -6.61 23.51
C GLU A 162 35.63 -5.85 24.22
N SER A 163 35.36 -4.62 24.69
CA SER A 163 36.40 -3.79 25.30
C SER A 163 36.60 -4.09 26.78
N PRO A 164 37.82 -4.33 27.27
CA PRO A 164 38.11 -4.43 28.70
C PRO A 164 38.12 -3.07 29.41
N SER A 165 38.05 -1.96 28.67
CA SER A 165 38.13 -0.60 29.20
C SER A 165 36.81 -0.16 29.84
N LYS A 166 36.85 0.35 31.08
CA LYS A 166 35.72 1.09 31.69
C LYS A 166 35.66 2.51 31.10
N CYS A 167 35.07 2.66 29.91
CA CYS A 167 34.78 3.95 29.30
C CYS A 167 33.31 4.30 29.55
N GLU A 168 33.03 5.46 30.13
CA GLU A 168 31.65 5.90 30.36
C GLU A 168 31.04 6.60 29.15
N THR A 169 29.72 6.44 28.99
CA THR A 169 28.94 7.09 27.94
C THR A 169 28.74 8.57 28.22
N ASP A 170 29.01 9.43 27.23
CA ASP A 170 28.79 10.88 27.32
C ASP A 170 28.08 11.40 26.06
N TYR A 171 26.75 11.56 26.14
CA TYR A 171 25.95 12.01 25.01
C TYR A 171 26.10 13.51 24.68
N GLN A 172 26.89 14.26 25.43
CA GLN A 172 27.19 15.68 25.17
C GLN A 172 28.52 15.87 24.43
N ALA A 173 29.37 14.85 24.40
CA ALA A 173 30.67 14.90 23.75
C ALA A 173 30.73 14.10 22.45
N ASN A 174 31.58 14.56 21.54
CA ASN A 174 31.88 13.86 20.29
C ASN A 174 33.18 13.07 20.49
N TYR A 175 33.07 11.77 20.77
CA TYR A 175 34.24 10.90 21.03
C TYR A 175 34.21 9.57 20.29
N LEU A 176 33.12 9.27 19.56
CA LEU A 176 33.04 8.11 18.68
C LEU A 176 33.28 8.56 17.25
N LYS A 177 33.87 7.72 16.43
CA LYS A 177 34.18 8.01 15.02
C LYS A 177 33.96 6.77 14.16
N PHE A 178 33.33 6.94 13.00
CA PHE A 178 33.37 5.94 11.94
C PHE A 178 34.74 5.94 11.25
N ASP A 179 35.26 4.74 11.04
CA ASP A 179 36.53 4.50 10.38
C ASP A 179 36.47 3.17 9.62
N ILE A 180 37.51 2.88 8.85
CA ILE A 180 37.66 1.59 8.16
C ILE A 180 38.85 0.88 8.80
N ASP A 181 38.66 -0.38 9.20
CA ASP A 181 39.77 -1.20 9.63
C ASP A 181 40.72 -1.47 8.46
N LYS A 182 41.95 -0.98 8.56
CA LYS A 182 42.96 -1.09 7.51
C LYS A 182 43.34 -2.53 7.18
N LYS A 183 43.11 -3.48 8.09
CA LYS A 183 43.43 -4.90 7.87
C LYS A 183 42.31 -5.64 7.14
N SER A 184 41.08 -5.49 7.62
CA SER A 184 39.92 -6.24 7.09
C SER A 184 39.12 -5.49 6.02
N GLY A 185 39.33 -4.17 5.87
CA GLY A 185 38.53 -3.31 4.99
C GLY A 185 37.11 -3.07 5.49
N LYS A 186 36.77 -3.53 6.70
CA LYS A 186 35.41 -3.46 7.26
C LYS A 186 35.15 -2.14 7.98
N ASN A 187 33.88 -1.74 8.02
CA ASN A 187 33.42 -0.56 8.73
C ASN A 187 33.49 -0.77 10.25
N ILE A 188 34.10 0.18 10.96
CA ILE A 188 34.25 0.14 12.42
C ILE A 188 33.79 1.45 13.05
N VAL A 189 33.35 1.37 14.30
CA VAL A 189 33.19 2.53 15.18
C VAL A 189 34.30 2.51 16.22
N LYS A 190 35.01 3.62 16.36
CA LYS A 190 36.17 3.78 17.23
C LYS A 190 35.95 4.88 18.27
N CYS A 191 36.35 4.61 19.51
CA CYS A 191 36.38 5.56 20.61
C CYS A 191 37.72 6.30 20.63
N THR A 192 37.67 7.63 20.59
CA THR A 192 38.88 8.48 20.63
C THR A 192 39.41 8.68 22.05
N ARG A 193 38.67 8.28 23.09
CA ARG A 193 39.07 8.39 24.51
C ARG A 193 39.95 7.23 24.94
N CYS A 194 39.46 6.00 24.79
CA CYS A 194 40.17 4.78 25.23
C CYS A 194 40.80 3.99 24.08
N GLY A 195 40.50 4.33 22.83
CA GLY A 195 41.04 3.65 21.64
C GLY A 195 40.29 2.39 21.22
N SER A 196 39.32 1.93 22.00
CA SER A 196 38.48 0.77 21.67
C SER A 196 37.76 0.96 20.34
N PHE A 197 37.56 -0.13 19.62
CA PHE A 197 36.83 -0.14 18.37
C PHE A 197 36.17 -1.49 18.16
N HIS A 198 35.08 -1.49 17.41
CA HIS A 198 34.40 -2.71 17.01
C HIS A 198 33.78 -2.54 15.63
N GLN A 199 33.58 -3.65 14.94
CA GLN A 199 32.87 -3.68 13.67
C GLN A 199 31.39 -3.38 13.88
N TYR A 200 30.78 -2.64 12.95
CA TYR A 200 29.32 -2.56 12.88
C TYR A 200 28.83 -3.12 11.55
N GLU A 201 27.83 -3.98 11.65
CA GLU A 201 27.11 -4.62 10.56
C GLU A 201 25.72 -5.02 11.08
N LYS A 202 24.92 -5.65 10.21
CA LYS A 202 23.64 -6.22 10.62
C LYS A 202 23.88 -7.30 11.68
N GLN A 203 23.47 -7.04 12.91
CA GLN A 203 23.69 -7.92 14.06
C GLN A 203 22.61 -7.74 15.12
N GLN A 204 22.44 -8.75 15.95
CA GLN A 204 21.55 -8.67 17.11
C GLN A 204 22.14 -7.85 18.24
N LEU A 205 21.26 -7.21 19.00
CA LEU A 205 21.55 -6.40 20.16
C LEU A 205 20.69 -6.86 21.34
N GLY A 206 21.25 -6.78 22.56
CA GLY A 206 20.54 -7.23 23.77
C GLY A 206 19.70 -6.16 24.47
N PHE A 207 19.69 -4.91 23.99
CA PHE A 207 18.97 -3.82 24.64
C PHE A 207 18.58 -2.71 23.66
N MET A 208 17.56 -1.93 24.01
CA MET A 208 17.09 -0.75 23.30
C MET A 208 16.65 0.30 24.31
N ASN A 209 16.80 1.59 24.00
CA ASN A 209 16.50 2.65 24.97
C ASN A 209 15.05 3.10 24.88
N LYS A 210 14.53 3.27 23.66
CA LYS A 210 13.21 3.83 23.41
C LYS A 210 12.35 2.94 22.53
N PRO A 211 11.03 2.89 22.75
CA PRO A 211 10.12 2.13 21.90
C PRO A 211 9.93 2.82 20.54
N GLN A 212 9.91 4.16 20.50
CA GLN A 212 9.85 4.93 19.26
C GLN A 212 10.62 6.24 19.40
N PRO A 213 11.07 6.88 18.30
CA PRO A 213 11.84 8.12 18.37
C PRO A 213 11.14 9.31 19.05
N TRP A 214 9.79 9.33 19.04
CA TRP A 214 8.97 10.38 19.65
C TRP A 214 8.39 10.01 21.04
N ILE A 215 8.65 8.80 21.52
CA ILE A 215 8.21 8.30 22.82
C ILE A 215 9.44 8.32 23.76
N TYR A 216 9.29 8.84 24.97
CA TYR A 216 10.41 9.10 25.88
C TYR A 216 10.50 8.11 27.05
N GLU A 217 9.46 7.28 27.20
CA GLU A 217 9.40 6.15 28.09
C GLU A 217 10.45 5.09 27.70
N SER A 218 10.98 4.37 28.69
CA SER A 218 11.93 3.28 28.45
C SER A 218 11.21 2.03 27.94
N VAL A 219 11.89 1.26 27.09
CA VAL A 219 11.42 -0.06 26.67
C VAL A 219 11.47 -1.02 27.86
N GLU A 220 10.38 -1.75 28.09
CA GLU A 220 10.40 -2.92 28.96
C GLU A 220 11.04 -4.08 28.19
N LEU A 221 12.26 -4.45 28.57
CA LEU A 221 12.96 -5.58 27.96
C LEU A 221 12.34 -6.88 28.50
N ASN A 222 11.81 -7.72 27.60
CA ASN A 222 11.38 -9.07 27.90
C ASN A 222 12.27 -10.09 27.16
N GLU A 223 12.21 -11.37 27.55
CA GLU A 223 13.06 -12.43 26.98
C GLU A 223 12.82 -12.69 25.48
N ASN A 224 11.67 -12.27 24.94
CA ASN A 224 11.27 -12.49 23.55
C ASN A 224 11.64 -11.32 22.62
N LEU A 225 12.13 -10.21 23.17
CA LEU A 225 12.47 -9.01 22.41
C LEU A 225 13.78 -9.24 21.62
N LYS A 226 13.66 -9.55 20.34
CA LYS A 226 14.78 -9.63 19.39
C LYS A 226 15.03 -8.26 18.78
N ILE A 227 16.22 -7.71 18.98
CA ILE A 227 16.61 -6.39 18.45
C ILE A 227 17.72 -6.58 17.43
N ASP A 228 17.56 -5.98 16.26
CA ASP A 228 18.57 -5.99 15.19
C ASP A 228 19.02 -4.56 14.89
N ILE A 229 20.33 -4.42 14.61
CA ILE A 229 20.89 -3.23 13.97
C ILE A 229 20.77 -3.40 12.47
N VAL A 230 20.19 -2.43 11.80
CA VAL A 230 19.95 -2.46 10.35
C VAL A 230 20.21 -1.11 9.72
N GLU A 231 20.41 -1.10 8.40
CA GLU A 231 20.35 0.13 7.64
C GLU A 231 18.90 0.62 7.55
N ILE A 232 18.70 1.94 7.50
CA ILE A 232 17.37 2.54 7.45
C ILE A 232 16.52 2.13 6.23
N ASN A 233 17.17 1.64 5.16
CA ASN A 233 16.53 1.19 3.92
C ASN A 233 16.32 -0.35 3.90
N ASP A 234 16.71 -1.07 4.95
CA ASP A 234 16.50 -2.52 5.04
C ASP A 234 15.00 -2.83 5.15
N SER A 235 14.51 -3.87 4.46
CA SER A 235 13.10 -4.31 4.51
C SER A 235 12.57 -4.60 5.92
N SER A 236 13.46 -4.96 6.87
CA SER A 236 13.09 -5.19 8.27
C SER A 236 12.93 -3.89 9.08
N ALA A 237 13.35 -2.74 8.54
CA ALA A 237 13.19 -1.46 9.22
C ALA A 237 11.73 -0.98 9.24
N TYR A 238 10.97 -1.31 8.19
CA TYR A 238 9.57 -0.94 8.06
C TYR A 238 8.86 -1.76 6.97
N LEU A 239 7.82 -2.49 7.33
CA LEU A 239 6.93 -3.19 6.40
C LEU A 239 5.48 -2.76 6.68
N PRO A 240 4.83 -1.97 5.81
CA PRO A 240 3.44 -1.54 6.03
C PRO A 240 2.47 -2.70 5.84
N ASP A 241 1.37 -2.69 6.60
CA ASP A 241 0.23 -3.59 6.43
C ASP A 241 -1.01 -2.75 6.10
N ARG A 242 -1.61 -3.06 4.95
CA ARG A 242 -2.73 -2.33 4.38
C ARG A 242 -3.69 -3.29 3.69
N VAL A 243 -4.95 -2.90 3.64
CA VAL A 243 -5.98 -3.61 2.88
C VAL A 243 -6.69 -2.64 1.97
N ASN A 244 -6.87 -3.04 0.71
CA ASN A 244 -7.68 -2.33 -0.28
C ASN A 244 -9.06 -2.97 -0.41
N ALA A 245 -10.09 -2.18 -0.63
CA ALA A 245 -11.45 -2.66 -0.88
C ALA A 245 -12.22 -1.67 -1.75
N LEU A 246 -13.04 -2.19 -2.68
CA LEU A 246 -13.92 -1.36 -3.48
C LEU A 246 -15.21 -1.07 -2.72
N VAL A 247 -15.68 0.17 -2.83
CA VAL A 247 -17.04 0.54 -2.42
C VAL A 247 -17.98 0.08 -3.54
N ILE A 248 -18.80 -0.91 -3.23
CA ILE A 248 -19.78 -1.51 -4.15
C ILE A 248 -21.21 -1.23 -3.64
N PRO A 249 -22.26 -1.55 -4.41
CA PRO A 249 -23.64 -1.37 -3.97
C PRO A 249 -23.92 -2.11 -2.66
N PRO A 250 -24.75 -1.53 -1.77
CA PRO A 250 -25.57 -0.34 -1.97
C PRO A 250 -24.83 0.96 -1.63
N GLU A 251 -23.70 0.89 -0.91
CA GLU A 251 -22.95 2.05 -0.44
C GLU A 251 -22.41 2.91 -1.58
N SER A 252 -22.11 2.31 -2.73
CA SER A 252 -21.68 3.04 -3.93
C SER A 252 -22.80 3.71 -4.72
N ARG A 253 -24.07 3.35 -4.47
CA ARG A 253 -25.27 3.86 -5.18
C ARG A 253 -25.69 5.25 -4.71
N ILE A 254 -24.94 5.83 -3.78
CA ILE A 254 -25.31 7.06 -3.10
C ILE A 254 -24.89 8.25 -3.96
N SER A 255 -25.89 9.04 -4.35
CA SER A 255 -25.67 10.30 -5.05
C SER A 255 -25.29 11.39 -4.04
N LYS A 256 -24.09 11.96 -4.23
CA LYS A 256 -23.45 12.97 -3.35
C LYS A 256 -24.18 14.32 -3.31
N SER A 257 -25.23 14.46 -4.11
CA SER A 257 -26.03 15.68 -4.21
C SER A 257 -27.24 15.70 -3.26
N THR A 258 -27.64 14.54 -2.73
CA THR A 258 -28.86 14.39 -1.93
C THR A 258 -28.75 15.01 -0.53
N ILE A 259 -29.89 15.38 0.06
CA ILE A 259 -29.93 15.95 1.42
C ILE A 259 -29.55 14.89 2.46
N VAL A 260 -30.00 13.64 2.25
CA VAL A 260 -29.65 12.48 3.08
C VAL A 260 -28.14 12.32 3.14
N ASP A 261 -27.47 12.38 1.98
CA ASP A 261 -26.02 12.27 1.91
C ASP A 261 -25.27 13.38 2.66
N LYS A 262 -25.66 14.64 2.40
CA LYS A 262 -25.06 15.81 3.07
C LYS A 262 -25.23 15.78 4.59
N LEU A 263 -26.30 15.15 5.07
CA LEU A 263 -26.57 14.99 6.49
C LEU A 263 -25.79 13.80 7.07
N TYR A 264 -25.81 12.65 6.40
CA TYR A 264 -25.10 11.43 6.81
C TYR A 264 -23.59 11.66 6.92
N SER A 265 -22.99 12.33 5.93
CA SER A 265 -21.58 12.68 5.91
C SER A 265 -21.17 13.71 6.99
N ASN A 266 -22.13 14.30 7.71
CA ASN A 266 -21.90 15.27 8.77
C ASN A 266 -22.22 14.67 10.16
N SER A 267 -21.40 13.71 10.58
CA SER A 267 -21.55 13.00 11.87
C SER A 267 -21.62 13.93 13.09
N THR A 268 -20.91 15.08 13.04
CA THR A 268 -21.02 16.11 14.09
C THR A 268 -22.41 16.73 14.21
N ALA A 269 -23.10 16.95 13.08
CA ALA A 269 -24.46 17.49 13.09
C ALA A 269 -25.46 16.45 13.60
N LEU A 270 -25.35 15.19 13.16
CA LEU A 270 -26.18 14.09 13.65
C LEU A 270 -26.02 13.92 15.16
N ARG A 271 -24.79 13.80 15.65
CA ARG A 271 -24.51 13.67 17.09
C ARG A 271 -25.02 14.87 17.89
N LYS A 272 -24.96 16.08 17.33
CA LYS A 272 -25.56 17.26 17.98
C LYS A 272 -27.08 17.15 18.05
N LEU A 273 -27.74 16.76 16.96
CA LEU A 273 -29.19 16.57 16.93
C LEU A 273 -29.65 15.51 17.92
N GLU A 274 -28.96 14.37 18.00
CA GLU A 274 -29.22 13.29 18.96
C GLU A 274 -29.08 13.75 20.41
N ASN A 275 -28.03 14.51 20.73
CA ASN A 275 -27.77 14.96 22.10
C ASN A 275 -28.62 16.16 22.56
N ILE A 276 -29.43 16.77 21.68
CA ILE A 276 -30.35 17.85 22.06
C ILE A 276 -31.66 17.26 22.59
N ALA A 277 -31.79 17.22 23.91
CA ALA A 277 -33.03 16.82 24.59
C ALA A 277 -34.15 17.88 24.55
N ILE A 278 -33.82 19.16 24.30
CA ILE A 278 -34.76 20.28 24.37
C ILE A 278 -35.43 20.52 22.99
N PRO A 279 -36.77 20.37 22.86
CA PRO A 279 -37.47 20.46 21.57
C PRO A 279 -37.26 21.78 20.82
N LEU A 280 -37.21 22.91 21.55
CA LEU A 280 -37.04 24.24 20.96
C LEU A 280 -35.63 24.41 20.34
N LYS A 281 -34.60 23.91 21.02
CA LYS A 281 -33.21 23.92 20.51
C LYS A 281 -33.06 22.98 19.32
N ARG A 282 -33.72 21.82 19.34
CA ARG A 282 -33.72 20.87 18.22
C ARG A 282 -34.36 21.50 16.97
N LYS A 283 -35.48 22.21 17.13
CA LYS A 283 -36.13 22.96 16.04
C LYS A 283 -35.22 24.06 15.47
N GLY A 284 -34.50 24.78 16.34
CA GLY A 284 -33.52 25.78 15.92
C GLY A 284 -32.37 25.20 15.09
N GLU A 285 -31.81 24.07 15.53
CA GLU A 285 -30.74 23.38 14.80
C GLU A 285 -31.23 22.83 13.45
N LEU A 286 -32.44 22.24 13.40
CA LEU A 286 -33.05 21.79 12.14
C LEU A 286 -33.25 22.94 11.14
N LEU A 287 -33.66 24.13 11.61
CA LEU A 287 -33.77 25.32 10.77
C LEU A 287 -32.39 25.80 10.27
N SER A 288 -31.37 25.74 11.12
CA SER A 288 -29.99 26.06 10.74
C SER A 288 -29.47 25.12 9.64
N LEU A 289 -29.71 23.81 9.79
CA LEU A 289 -29.33 22.81 8.78
C LEU A 289 -30.12 22.98 7.47
N ALA A 290 -31.42 23.23 7.54
CA ALA A 290 -32.26 23.52 6.38
C ALA A 290 -31.75 24.74 5.60
N THR A 291 -31.34 25.80 6.31
CA THR A 291 -30.73 26.99 5.70
C THR A 291 -29.38 26.67 5.08
N LYS A 292 -28.53 25.91 5.78
CA LYS A 292 -27.20 25.52 5.32
C LYS A 292 -27.25 24.67 4.05
N TYR A 293 -28.15 23.71 4.00
CA TYR A 293 -28.30 22.79 2.86
C TYR A 293 -29.27 23.29 1.80
N ARG A 294 -29.87 24.47 1.99
CA ARG A 294 -30.82 25.13 1.08
C ARG A 294 -32.03 24.25 0.77
N CYS A 295 -32.64 23.69 1.80
CA CYS A 295 -33.72 22.73 1.69
C CYS A 295 -34.83 23.00 2.72
N GLY A 296 -35.95 22.28 2.61
CA GLY A 296 -37.04 22.33 3.59
C GLY A 296 -36.68 21.62 4.90
N VAL A 297 -37.29 22.04 6.02
CA VAL A 297 -37.12 21.35 7.30
C VAL A 297 -37.66 19.92 7.24
N ASP A 298 -38.73 19.69 6.49
CA ASP A 298 -39.32 18.35 6.36
C ASP A 298 -38.44 17.40 5.52
N GLU A 299 -37.66 17.93 4.58
CA GLU A 299 -36.66 17.13 3.85
C GLU A 299 -35.52 16.70 4.76
N ILE A 300 -35.09 17.56 5.70
CA ILE A 300 -34.12 17.19 6.74
C ILE A 300 -34.69 16.12 7.67
N LYS A 301 -35.97 16.23 8.07
CA LYS A 301 -36.61 15.20 8.92
C LYS A 301 -36.70 13.86 8.21
N ASN A 302 -37.13 13.85 6.94
CA ASN A 302 -37.18 12.63 6.14
C ASN A 302 -35.78 12.03 5.96
N ALA A 303 -34.77 12.86 5.74
CA ALA A 303 -33.38 12.40 5.73
C ALA A 303 -32.96 11.74 7.05
N ILE A 304 -33.30 12.33 8.20
CA ILE A 304 -33.04 11.72 9.52
C ILE A 304 -33.77 10.38 9.64
N GLU A 305 -35.05 10.31 9.28
CA GLU A 305 -35.84 9.09 9.35
C GLU A 305 -35.26 7.98 8.46
N GLN A 306 -34.76 8.30 7.27
CA GLN A 306 -34.06 7.33 6.41
C GLN A 306 -32.77 6.82 7.07
N ILE A 307 -32.00 7.70 7.72
CA ILE A 307 -30.77 7.34 8.44
C ILE A 307 -31.09 6.45 9.64
N ASP A 308 -32.09 6.82 10.43
CA ASP A 308 -32.56 6.04 11.59
C ASP A 308 -33.09 4.66 11.15
N ASN A 309 -33.68 4.56 9.96
CA ASN A 309 -34.12 3.32 9.33
C ASN A 309 -33.00 2.55 8.60
N GLY A 310 -31.73 2.90 8.82
CA GLY A 310 -30.58 2.11 8.37
C GLY A 310 -29.92 2.59 7.06
N TYR A 311 -30.26 3.75 6.50
CA TYR A 311 -29.60 4.26 5.28
C TYR A 311 -28.06 4.23 5.38
N PRO A 312 -27.33 3.84 4.32
CA PRO A 312 -27.82 3.34 3.02
C PRO A 312 -28.17 1.84 3.01
N ASN A 313 -27.93 1.14 4.12
CA ASN A 313 -28.11 -0.29 4.29
C ASN A 313 -29.45 -0.57 5.02
N PHE A 314 -30.57 -0.28 4.34
CA PHE A 314 -31.92 -0.37 4.92
C PHE A 314 -32.26 -1.74 5.55
N ASP A 315 -31.59 -2.80 5.08
CA ASP A 315 -31.58 -4.12 5.71
C ASP A 315 -30.13 -4.49 6.06
N THR A 316 -29.93 -5.20 7.17
CA THR A 316 -28.63 -5.75 7.55
C THR A 316 -28.04 -6.53 6.37
N PHE A 317 -26.99 -5.97 5.77
CA PHE A 317 -26.18 -6.69 4.80
C PHE A 317 -25.50 -7.85 5.54
N GLU A 318 -25.94 -9.08 5.28
CA GLU A 318 -25.10 -10.26 5.46
C GLU A 318 -24.00 -10.19 4.40
N SER A 319 -22.97 -9.36 4.61
CA SER A 319 -21.71 -9.61 3.90
C SER A 319 -21.23 -10.98 4.36
N ALA A 320 -20.88 -11.83 3.41
CA ALA A 320 -20.36 -13.17 3.71
C ALA A 320 -18.98 -13.13 4.40
N GLY A 321 -18.44 -11.94 4.69
CA GLY A 321 -17.09 -11.71 5.20
C GLY A 321 -16.04 -11.67 4.08
N ASP A 322 -16.37 -12.14 2.88
CA ASP A 322 -15.45 -12.19 1.74
C ASP A 322 -15.66 -10.98 0.81
N LEU A 323 -14.77 -9.99 0.95
CA LEU A 323 -14.75 -8.78 0.11
C LEU A 323 -14.59 -9.09 -1.38
N ILE A 324 -13.75 -10.07 -1.73
CA ILE A 324 -13.41 -10.39 -3.12
C ILE A 324 -14.63 -11.05 -3.80
N ALA A 325 -15.30 -11.96 -3.11
CA ALA A 325 -16.54 -12.58 -3.59
C ALA A 325 -17.65 -11.56 -3.84
N ASP A 326 -17.85 -10.65 -2.88
CA ASP A 326 -18.86 -9.60 -2.96
C ASP A 326 -18.59 -8.64 -4.13
N GLU A 327 -17.34 -8.24 -4.33
CA GLU A 327 -16.92 -7.39 -5.44
C GLU A 327 -17.11 -8.07 -6.79
N TYR A 328 -16.69 -9.34 -6.92
CA TYR A 328 -16.90 -10.13 -8.13
C TYR A 328 -18.39 -10.20 -8.50
N LYS A 329 -19.26 -10.48 -7.51
CA LYS A 329 -20.70 -10.50 -7.70
C LYS A 329 -21.27 -9.14 -8.11
N ALA A 330 -20.75 -8.05 -7.54
CA ALA A 330 -21.17 -6.70 -7.92
C ALA A 330 -20.85 -6.39 -9.39
N PHE A 331 -19.64 -6.71 -9.87
CA PHE A 331 -19.30 -6.54 -11.29
C PHE A 331 -20.17 -7.38 -12.22
N LEU A 332 -20.60 -8.57 -11.79
CA LEU A 332 -21.48 -9.42 -12.58
C LEU A 332 -22.95 -8.98 -12.59
N THR A 333 -23.34 -8.06 -11.69
CA THR A 333 -24.74 -7.64 -11.52
C THR A 333 -25.00 -6.32 -12.25
N PRO A 334 -25.79 -6.32 -13.36
CA PRO A 334 -26.09 -5.08 -14.07
C PRO A 334 -26.87 -4.09 -13.21
N LEU A 335 -26.35 -2.87 -13.13
CA LEU A 335 -26.97 -1.79 -12.38
C LEU A 335 -27.95 -1.01 -13.25
N LYS A 336 -29.15 -0.75 -12.70
CA LYS A 336 -30.20 0.06 -13.36
C LYS A 336 -30.17 1.49 -12.85
N ASN A 337 -30.51 2.44 -13.73
CA ASN A 337 -30.64 3.88 -13.38
C ASN A 337 -29.43 4.44 -12.62
N VAL A 338 -28.21 4.10 -13.06
CA VAL A 338 -26.98 4.62 -12.48
C VAL A 338 -26.87 6.11 -12.78
N LYS A 339 -26.54 6.92 -11.77
CA LYS A 339 -26.19 8.34 -11.96
C LYS A 339 -24.68 8.50 -12.05
N ASP A 340 -24.24 9.51 -12.81
CA ASP A 340 -22.81 9.76 -13.05
C ASP A 340 -22.03 10.17 -11.78
N ASP A 341 -22.73 10.61 -10.73
CA ASP A 341 -22.12 11.02 -9.46
C ASP A 341 -21.97 9.88 -8.44
N GLU A 342 -22.49 8.69 -8.74
CA GLU A 342 -22.31 7.46 -7.96
C GLU A 342 -20.85 6.99 -7.99
N ASP A 343 -20.48 6.13 -7.04
CA ASP A 343 -19.08 5.74 -6.80
C ASP A 343 -18.71 4.39 -7.44
N PHE A 344 -19.67 3.70 -8.05
CA PHE A 344 -19.47 2.46 -8.80
C PHE A 344 -20.36 2.47 -10.04
N VAL A 345 -19.79 2.84 -11.18
CA VAL A 345 -20.50 3.00 -12.46
C VAL A 345 -19.92 2.03 -13.48
N THR A 346 -20.72 1.03 -13.87
CA THR A 346 -20.29 -0.05 -14.76
C THR A 346 -21.17 -0.15 -16.00
N GLU A 347 -20.55 -0.33 -17.17
CA GLU A 347 -21.20 -0.63 -18.44
C GLU A 347 -20.91 -2.07 -18.86
N HIS A 348 -21.96 -2.89 -18.96
CA HIS A 348 -21.83 -4.27 -19.43
C HIS A 348 -21.78 -4.29 -20.96
N LYS A 349 -20.60 -4.57 -21.51
CA LYS A 349 -20.34 -4.59 -22.96
C LYS A 349 -20.21 -6.02 -23.51
N THR A 350 -20.77 -6.99 -22.80
CA THR A 350 -20.62 -8.42 -23.13
C THR A 350 -21.28 -8.78 -24.46
N ASP A 351 -22.45 -8.23 -24.77
CA ASP A 351 -23.12 -8.50 -26.04
C ASP A 351 -22.36 -7.88 -27.21
N GLU A 352 -21.86 -6.66 -27.04
CA GLU A 352 -21.01 -6.00 -28.03
C GLU A 352 -19.71 -6.78 -28.26
N TRP A 353 -19.06 -7.25 -27.18
CA TRP A 353 -17.89 -8.13 -27.24
C TRP A 353 -18.17 -9.39 -28.08
N LYS A 354 -19.25 -10.12 -27.76
CA LYS A 354 -19.62 -11.35 -28.47
C LYS A 354 -20.00 -11.09 -29.93
N SER A 355 -20.51 -9.90 -30.25
CA SER A 355 -20.86 -9.50 -31.62
C SER A 355 -19.65 -9.22 -32.52
N LEU A 356 -18.45 -9.08 -31.94
CA LEU A 356 -17.21 -8.92 -32.71
C LEU A 356 -16.80 -10.19 -33.46
N ALA A 357 -17.30 -11.37 -33.04
CA ALA A 357 -16.94 -12.63 -33.68
C ALA A 357 -17.60 -12.70 -35.07
N THR A 358 -16.78 -12.66 -36.12
CA THR A 358 -17.23 -12.71 -37.51
C THR A 358 -16.57 -13.86 -38.26
N GLU A 359 -17.28 -14.40 -39.26
CA GLU A 359 -16.74 -15.47 -40.11
C GLU A 359 -15.50 -14.98 -40.88
N GLY A 360 -14.44 -15.79 -40.89
CA GLY A 360 -13.18 -15.47 -41.56
C GLY A 360 -12.17 -14.68 -40.72
N MET A 361 -12.46 -14.40 -39.43
CA MET A 361 -11.46 -13.87 -38.50
C MET A 361 -10.34 -14.87 -38.21
N ASP A 362 -9.18 -14.31 -37.84
CA ASP A 362 -8.04 -15.09 -37.35
C ASP A 362 -8.41 -15.94 -36.13
N ASN A 363 -7.85 -17.16 -36.06
CA ASN A 363 -8.19 -18.13 -35.02
C ASN A 363 -7.82 -17.65 -33.61
N ASP A 364 -6.73 -16.90 -33.44
CA ASP A 364 -6.33 -16.38 -32.13
C ASP A 364 -7.35 -15.32 -31.66
N LEU A 365 -7.77 -14.43 -32.56
CA LEU A 365 -8.80 -13.44 -32.24
C LEU A 365 -10.14 -14.10 -31.88
N LEU A 366 -10.55 -15.14 -32.63
CA LEU A 366 -11.74 -15.90 -32.30
C LEU A 366 -11.61 -16.58 -30.92
N ALA A 367 -10.46 -17.19 -30.63
CA ALA A 367 -10.18 -17.79 -29.32
C ALA A 367 -10.37 -16.77 -28.19
N LEU A 368 -9.83 -15.56 -28.35
CA LEU A 368 -9.97 -14.47 -27.37
C LEU A 368 -11.43 -14.09 -27.13
N LEU A 369 -12.23 -14.02 -28.20
CA LEU A 369 -13.65 -13.71 -28.10
C LEU A 369 -14.44 -14.82 -27.40
N TYR A 370 -14.05 -16.10 -27.58
CA TYR A 370 -14.70 -17.24 -26.91
C TYR A 370 -14.28 -17.41 -25.45
N ILE A 371 -13.02 -17.11 -25.11
CA ILE A 371 -12.52 -17.29 -23.74
C ILE A 371 -12.98 -16.20 -22.79
N VAL A 372 -13.27 -14.98 -23.26
CA VAL A 372 -13.85 -13.93 -22.41
C VAL A 372 -15.37 -14.13 -22.34
N ASP A 373 -15.90 -14.45 -21.15
CA ASP A 373 -17.36 -14.64 -20.97
C ASP A 373 -18.10 -13.33 -20.68
N LYS A 374 -17.55 -12.51 -19.77
CA LYS A 374 -18.10 -11.19 -19.42
C LYS A 374 -17.05 -10.13 -19.67
N HIS A 375 -17.48 -9.03 -20.26
CA HIS A 375 -16.68 -7.83 -20.49
C HIS A 375 -17.46 -6.60 -19.96
N ILE A 376 -16.87 -5.92 -18.99
CA ILE A 376 -17.47 -4.80 -18.25
C ILE A 376 -16.47 -3.64 -18.18
N VAL A 377 -16.92 -2.46 -18.58
CA VAL A 377 -16.16 -1.22 -18.45
C VAL A 377 -16.58 -0.54 -17.14
N ALA A 378 -15.62 -0.24 -16.28
CA ALA A 378 -15.86 0.48 -15.03
C ALA A 378 -15.51 1.95 -15.23
N ASN A 379 -16.52 2.77 -15.53
CA ASN A 379 -16.36 4.21 -15.73
C ASN A 379 -16.02 4.94 -14.44
N ARG A 380 -16.43 4.38 -13.30
CA ARG A 380 -16.11 4.93 -12.00
C ARG A 380 -16.03 3.84 -10.95
N LEU A 381 -14.96 3.87 -10.18
CA LEU A 381 -14.67 3.02 -9.04
C LEU A 381 -14.25 3.92 -7.88
N ARG A 382 -14.65 3.55 -6.66
CA ARG A 382 -14.15 4.12 -5.42
C ARG A 382 -13.49 3.02 -4.62
N GLU A 383 -12.23 3.23 -4.30
CA GLU A 383 -11.41 2.30 -3.54
C GLU A 383 -11.04 2.93 -2.19
N ILE A 384 -11.08 2.12 -1.14
CA ILE A 384 -10.63 2.48 0.19
C ILE A 384 -9.36 1.69 0.51
N LEU A 385 -8.27 2.41 0.79
CA LEU A 385 -7.02 1.86 1.30
C LEU A 385 -6.96 2.06 2.81
N VAL A 386 -7.14 1.00 3.59
CA VAL A 386 -7.06 1.03 5.05
C VAL A 386 -5.64 0.67 5.48
N PHE A 387 -4.98 1.54 6.25
CA PHE A 387 -3.69 1.22 6.86
C PHE A 387 -3.91 0.56 8.23
N LYS A 388 -3.64 -0.74 8.30
CA LYS A 388 -3.84 -1.56 9.50
C LYS A 388 -2.70 -1.41 10.50
N GLY A 389 -1.50 -1.06 10.03
CA GLY A 389 -0.32 -0.93 10.87
C GLY A 389 0.97 -1.19 10.11
N PHE A 390 2.03 -1.52 10.83
CA PHE A 390 3.29 -1.91 10.23
C PHE A 390 4.01 -2.97 11.08
N LYS A 391 4.93 -3.69 10.46
CA LYS A 391 5.78 -4.71 11.06
C LYS A 391 7.24 -4.23 11.01
N ARG A 392 8.06 -4.57 12.03
CA ARG A 392 9.52 -4.32 12.05
C ARG A 392 10.30 -5.46 12.69
N GLY A 393 11.59 -5.50 12.40
CA GLY A 393 12.48 -6.56 12.87
C GLY A 393 12.27 -7.86 12.10
N ARG A 394 12.83 -8.93 12.65
CA ARG A 394 12.63 -10.29 12.14
C ARG A 394 11.63 -11.02 13.03
N PRO A 395 10.75 -11.86 12.46
CA PRO A 395 9.90 -12.71 13.27
C PRO A 395 10.75 -13.61 14.19
N GLN A 396 10.16 -14.02 15.32
CA GLN A 396 10.69 -15.12 16.10
C GLN A 396 10.45 -16.43 15.34
N ASP A 397 11.34 -17.41 15.49
CA ASP A 397 11.20 -18.69 14.80
C ASP A 397 9.82 -19.28 15.14
N ASP A 398 9.06 -19.67 14.11
CA ASP A 398 7.70 -20.20 14.16
C ASP A 398 6.60 -19.27 14.72
N GLN A 399 6.84 -17.95 14.81
CA GLN A 399 5.81 -16.97 15.21
C GLN A 399 5.56 -15.90 14.15
N GLU A 400 4.29 -15.50 14.02
CA GLU A 400 3.94 -14.34 13.20
C GLU A 400 4.53 -13.06 13.78
N GLN A 401 4.98 -12.19 12.88
CA GLN A 401 5.51 -10.90 13.25
C GLN A 401 4.38 -9.98 13.76
N LEU A 402 4.59 -9.37 14.92
CA LEU A 402 3.63 -8.49 15.55
C LEU A 402 3.29 -7.30 14.65
N LEU A 403 1.99 -7.09 14.42
CA LEU A 403 1.49 -5.91 13.74
C LEU A 403 1.37 -4.73 14.72
N VAL A 404 2.15 -3.67 14.50
CA VAL A 404 2.07 -2.43 15.27
C VAL A 404 0.92 -1.58 14.77
N PRO A 405 -0.08 -1.23 15.61
CA PRO A 405 -1.19 -0.41 15.18
C PRO A 405 -0.75 1.05 14.88
N PRO A 406 -1.49 1.78 14.02
CA PRO A 406 -1.19 3.18 13.70
C PRO A 406 -1.34 4.13 14.89
N ASP A 407 -2.08 3.71 15.92
CA ASP A 407 -2.02 4.27 17.27
C ASP A 407 -1.30 3.28 18.19
N ILE A 408 -0.03 3.57 18.45
CA ILE A 408 0.87 2.72 19.24
C ILE A 408 0.39 2.53 20.69
N VAL A 409 -0.39 3.46 21.23
CA VAL A 409 -0.94 3.37 22.60
C VAL A 409 -2.37 2.80 22.62
N GLY A 410 -3.01 2.66 21.46
CA GLY A 410 -4.30 1.98 21.31
C GLY A 410 -5.49 2.73 21.89
N LYS A 411 -5.43 4.06 22.04
CA LYS A 411 -6.52 4.88 22.60
C LYS A 411 -7.52 5.39 21.55
N SER A 412 -7.15 5.34 20.28
CA SER A 412 -7.95 5.86 19.17
C SER A 412 -9.02 4.86 18.73
N ASN A 413 -10.23 5.37 18.55
CA ASN A 413 -11.38 4.64 18.04
C ASN A 413 -11.51 4.70 16.50
N TRP A 414 -10.41 5.03 15.81
CA TRP A 414 -10.39 5.21 14.36
C TRP A 414 -9.07 4.70 13.76
N LEU A 415 -9.08 4.39 12.46
CA LEU A 415 -7.92 3.99 11.66
C LEU A 415 -7.71 4.95 10.48
N PRO A 416 -6.45 5.23 10.12
CA PRO A 416 -6.15 6.01 8.93
C PRO A 416 -6.47 5.20 7.68
N ALA A 417 -7.23 5.81 6.78
CA ALA A 417 -7.57 5.24 5.49
C ALA A 417 -7.56 6.33 4.41
N ILE A 418 -7.43 5.91 3.16
CA ILE A 418 -7.43 6.79 2.00
C ILE A 418 -8.53 6.37 1.05
N GLU A 419 -9.26 7.36 0.56
CA GLU A 419 -10.22 7.20 -0.51
C GLU A 419 -9.56 7.56 -1.85
N LEU A 420 -9.71 6.66 -2.82
CA LEU A 420 -9.25 6.82 -4.18
C LEU A 420 -10.42 6.64 -5.13
N PHE A 421 -10.34 7.30 -6.28
CA PHE A 421 -11.29 7.18 -7.37
C PHE A 421 -10.58 6.84 -8.66
N GLY A 422 -11.24 6.08 -9.52
CA GLY A 422 -10.78 5.93 -10.89
C GLY A 422 -11.65 5.02 -11.71
N GLU A 423 -11.05 4.32 -12.65
CA GLU A 423 -11.71 3.67 -13.77
C GLU A 423 -10.95 2.40 -14.14
N GLY A 424 -11.59 1.49 -14.86
CA GLY A 424 -10.95 0.22 -15.22
C GLY A 424 -11.74 -0.64 -16.19
N VAL A 425 -11.19 -1.81 -16.45
CA VAL A 425 -11.78 -2.89 -17.24
C VAL A 425 -11.84 -4.14 -16.40
N PHE A 426 -13.04 -4.69 -16.24
CA PHE A 426 -13.26 -5.98 -15.61
C PHE A 426 -13.75 -6.98 -16.65
N PHE A 427 -13.14 -8.16 -16.65
CA PHE A 427 -13.57 -9.24 -17.51
C PHE A 427 -13.40 -10.59 -16.82
N THR A 428 -14.15 -11.57 -17.29
CA THR A 428 -14.09 -12.95 -16.77
C THR A 428 -13.76 -13.93 -17.87
N LEU A 429 -13.11 -15.03 -17.50
CA LEU A 429 -12.84 -16.14 -18.42
C LEU A 429 -13.96 -17.18 -18.38
N ASN A 430 -14.17 -17.85 -19.51
CA ASN A 430 -15.17 -18.89 -19.68
C ASN A 430 -14.85 -20.09 -18.78
N GLU A 431 -15.69 -20.27 -17.76
CA GLU A 431 -15.53 -21.31 -16.74
C GLU A 431 -15.51 -22.73 -17.32
N ILE A 432 -16.26 -23.01 -18.40
CA ILE A 432 -16.33 -24.34 -18.99
C ILE A 432 -14.99 -24.70 -19.65
N ILE A 433 -14.43 -23.78 -20.43
CA ILE A 433 -13.16 -23.98 -21.11
C ILE A 433 -12.01 -24.04 -20.09
N LEU A 434 -12.02 -23.13 -19.12
CA LEU A 434 -11.00 -23.04 -18.09
C LEU A 434 -10.99 -24.28 -17.18
N SER A 435 -12.17 -24.78 -16.79
CA SER A 435 -12.34 -26.04 -16.06
C SER A 435 -11.74 -27.24 -16.79
N LYS A 436 -11.77 -27.28 -18.14
CA LYS A 436 -11.13 -28.37 -18.90
C LYS A 436 -9.62 -28.20 -18.93
N TRP A 437 -9.15 -26.98 -19.17
CA TRP A 437 -7.73 -26.65 -19.27
C TRP A 437 -6.97 -26.92 -17.97
N GLU A 438 -7.54 -26.55 -16.82
CA GLU A 438 -6.90 -26.78 -15.51
C GLU A 438 -6.82 -28.27 -15.14
N GLN A 439 -7.49 -29.16 -15.88
CA GLN A 439 -7.45 -30.60 -15.64
C GLN A 439 -6.24 -31.29 -16.29
N LEU A 440 -5.58 -30.62 -17.25
CA LEU A 440 -4.40 -31.13 -17.93
C LEU A 440 -3.28 -31.44 -16.93
N SER A 441 -2.65 -32.61 -17.08
CA SER A 441 -1.63 -33.09 -16.14
C SER A 441 -0.44 -32.14 -16.03
N GLY A 442 0.06 -31.64 -17.16
CA GLY A 442 1.18 -30.69 -17.20
C GLY A 442 0.86 -29.39 -16.47
N VAL A 443 -0.33 -28.83 -16.70
CA VAL A 443 -0.80 -27.59 -16.06
C VAL A 443 -0.91 -27.75 -14.53
N LYS A 444 -1.52 -28.85 -14.06
CA LYS A 444 -1.64 -29.16 -12.64
C LYS A 444 -0.29 -29.33 -11.95
N GLN A 445 0.57 -30.17 -12.52
CA GLN A 445 1.89 -30.46 -11.94
C GLN A 445 2.70 -29.17 -11.80
N ARG A 446 2.65 -28.31 -12.81
CA ARG A 446 3.35 -27.03 -12.83
C ARG A 446 2.90 -26.09 -11.71
N ALA A 447 1.60 -25.99 -11.45
CA ALA A 447 1.05 -25.20 -10.34
C ALA A 447 1.38 -25.81 -8.96
N ILE A 448 1.29 -27.15 -8.83
CA ILE A 448 1.62 -27.87 -7.59
C ILE A 448 3.08 -27.62 -7.18
N GLU A 449 4.01 -27.56 -8.14
CA GLU A 449 5.41 -27.26 -7.86
C GLU A 449 5.60 -25.88 -7.25
N ILE A 450 4.87 -24.86 -7.75
CA ILE A 450 4.90 -23.51 -7.21
C ILE A 450 4.26 -23.48 -5.81
N SER A 451 3.12 -24.15 -5.63
CA SER A 451 2.43 -24.27 -4.33
C SER A 451 3.32 -24.91 -3.26
N LYS A 452 3.99 -26.02 -3.57
CA LYS A 452 4.93 -26.68 -2.65
C LYS A 452 6.14 -25.81 -2.27
N ARG A 453 6.54 -24.88 -3.13
CA ARG A 453 7.61 -23.92 -2.80
C ARG A 453 7.09 -22.81 -1.90
N TYR A 454 5.87 -22.34 -2.13
CA TYR A 454 5.24 -21.35 -1.27
C TYR A 454 5.16 -21.83 0.18
N GLU A 455 4.66 -23.06 0.38
CA GLU A 455 4.60 -23.72 1.70
C GLU A 455 5.96 -23.77 2.41
N LYS A 456 7.06 -23.88 1.65
CA LYS A 456 8.43 -23.94 2.17
C LYS A 456 9.14 -22.60 2.26
N SER A 457 8.57 -21.55 1.65
CA SER A 457 9.24 -20.26 1.50
C SER A 457 9.18 -19.42 2.77
N GLY A 458 8.24 -19.71 3.68
CA GLY A 458 7.96 -18.87 4.86
C GLY A 458 7.40 -17.49 4.51
N LEU A 459 7.07 -17.23 3.23
CA LEU A 459 6.37 -16.01 2.83
C LEU A 459 4.91 -16.13 3.27
N ASN A 460 4.43 -15.18 4.07
CA ASN A 460 3.00 -15.00 4.33
C ASN A 460 2.49 -13.86 3.45
N LEU A 461 1.83 -14.20 2.33
CA LEU A 461 1.17 -13.24 1.44
C LEU A 461 -0.33 -13.09 1.74
N GLY A 462 -0.80 -13.65 2.86
CA GLY A 462 -2.19 -13.74 3.27
C GLY A 462 -2.60 -15.19 3.50
N ASP A 463 -3.40 -15.41 4.55
CA ASP A 463 -3.74 -16.76 5.03
C ASP A 463 -4.66 -17.54 4.06
N ASP A 464 -5.29 -16.85 3.10
CA ASP A 464 -6.29 -17.42 2.19
C ASP A 464 -5.83 -17.62 0.73
N ILE A 465 -4.57 -17.30 0.39
CA ILE A 465 -4.11 -17.43 -1.00
C ILE A 465 -3.95 -18.91 -1.37
N VAL A 466 -4.77 -19.36 -2.33
CA VAL A 466 -4.68 -20.72 -2.88
C VAL A 466 -4.07 -20.68 -4.28
N ILE A 467 -2.85 -21.19 -4.39
CA ILE A 467 -2.12 -21.25 -5.67
C ILE A 467 -2.72 -22.34 -6.56
N THR A 468 -3.54 -21.92 -7.52
CA THR A 468 -4.19 -22.79 -8.51
C THR A 468 -3.68 -22.48 -9.91
N PRO A 469 -3.84 -23.40 -10.89
CA PRO A 469 -3.50 -23.09 -12.27
C PRO A 469 -4.21 -21.86 -12.82
N ARG A 470 -5.48 -21.72 -12.46
CA ARG A 470 -6.32 -20.56 -12.77
C ARG A 470 -5.71 -19.28 -12.23
N PHE A 471 -5.35 -19.25 -10.95
CA PHE A 471 -4.74 -18.07 -10.34
C PHE A 471 -3.47 -17.63 -11.08
N ILE A 472 -2.55 -18.56 -11.35
CA ILE A 472 -1.30 -18.27 -12.06
C ILE A 472 -1.57 -17.73 -13.47
N LEU A 473 -2.54 -18.30 -14.20
CA LEU A 473 -2.95 -17.83 -15.52
C LEU A 473 -3.48 -16.39 -15.45
N LEU A 474 -4.44 -16.13 -14.56
CA LEU A 474 -5.10 -14.82 -14.45
C LEU A 474 -4.10 -13.74 -14.05
N HIS A 475 -3.27 -14.01 -13.05
CA HIS A 475 -2.23 -13.11 -12.57
C HIS A 475 -1.18 -12.82 -13.66
N THR A 476 -0.70 -13.86 -14.34
CA THR A 476 0.26 -13.68 -15.45
C THR A 476 -0.36 -12.89 -16.61
N LEU A 477 -1.64 -13.12 -16.92
CA LEU A 477 -2.35 -12.41 -17.98
C LEU A 477 -2.57 -10.93 -17.61
N ALA A 478 -2.94 -10.64 -16.37
CA ALA A 478 -3.11 -9.28 -15.87
C ALA A 478 -1.81 -8.45 -16.01
N HIS A 479 -0.67 -9.04 -15.65
CA HIS A 479 0.64 -8.42 -15.86
C HIS A 479 0.93 -8.12 -17.33
N LEU A 480 0.66 -9.06 -18.23
CA LEU A 480 0.87 -8.87 -19.67
C LEU A 480 -0.04 -7.75 -20.22
N ILE A 481 -1.28 -7.64 -19.74
CA ILE A 481 -2.21 -6.57 -20.10
C ILE A 481 -1.71 -5.22 -19.59
N ILE A 482 -1.23 -5.14 -18.34
CA ILE A 482 -0.64 -3.90 -17.79
C ILE A 482 0.53 -3.43 -18.64
N ARG A 483 1.43 -4.35 -19.01
CA ARG A 483 2.57 -4.02 -19.90
C ARG A 483 2.13 -3.60 -21.29
N GLU A 484 1.08 -4.22 -21.83
CA GLU A 484 0.52 -3.81 -23.11
C GLU A 484 -0.12 -2.42 -23.04
N LEU A 485 -0.86 -2.10 -21.99
CA LEU A 485 -1.42 -0.76 -21.75
C LEU A 485 -0.32 0.31 -21.63
N GLU A 486 0.81 -0.03 -21.01
CA GLU A 486 1.98 0.86 -20.97
C GLU A 486 2.58 1.10 -22.35
N SER A 487 2.74 0.04 -23.15
CA SER A 487 3.37 0.15 -24.47
C SER A 487 2.45 0.77 -25.53
N SER A 488 1.15 0.48 -25.50
CA SER A 488 0.21 0.84 -26.58
C SER A 488 -0.62 2.08 -26.25
N ALA A 489 -1.07 2.22 -25.00
CA ALA A 489 -1.92 3.32 -24.56
C ALA A 489 -1.15 4.40 -23.76
N GLY A 490 0.14 4.18 -23.47
CA GLY A 490 1.00 5.15 -22.79
C GLY A 490 0.69 5.33 -21.30
N TYR A 491 -0.07 4.42 -20.71
CA TYR A 491 -0.36 4.41 -19.28
C TYR A 491 0.88 3.97 -18.50
N PRO A 492 1.43 4.78 -17.58
CA PRO A 492 2.54 4.32 -16.75
C PRO A 492 2.12 3.07 -15.98
N ALA A 493 2.86 1.96 -16.10
CA ALA A 493 2.48 0.71 -15.44
C ALA A 493 2.33 0.87 -13.92
N ALA A 494 3.11 1.79 -13.32
CA ALA A 494 3.04 2.10 -11.89
C ALA A 494 1.75 2.84 -11.45
N ALA A 495 0.94 3.34 -12.39
CA ALA A 495 -0.35 3.98 -12.14
C ALA A 495 -1.54 3.04 -12.38
N LEU A 496 -1.29 1.83 -12.87
CA LEU A 496 -2.28 0.78 -12.99
C LEU A 496 -2.17 -0.16 -11.80
N SER A 497 -3.27 -0.82 -11.47
CA SER A 497 -3.36 -1.87 -10.47
C SER A 497 -4.17 -3.02 -11.02
N GLU A 498 -3.75 -4.23 -10.69
CA GLU A 498 -4.55 -5.42 -10.93
C GLU A 498 -5.35 -5.79 -9.69
N ARG A 499 -6.49 -6.45 -9.90
CA ARG A 499 -7.18 -7.22 -8.87
C ARG A 499 -7.67 -8.53 -9.48
N ILE A 500 -7.21 -9.63 -8.88
CA ILE A 500 -7.48 -11.00 -9.36
C ILE A 500 -8.61 -11.61 -8.53
N TYR A 501 -9.70 -11.98 -9.19
CA TYR A 501 -10.84 -12.66 -8.58
C TYR A 501 -10.75 -14.15 -8.87
N HIS A 502 -10.26 -14.90 -7.89
CA HIS A 502 -10.17 -16.35 -7.96
C HIS A 502 -10.73 -16.97 -6.67
N SER A 503 -11.39 -18.11 -6.79
CA SER A 503 -11.87 -18.85 -5.61
C SER A 503 -11.85 -20.35 -5.85
N ARG A 504 -11.81 -21.12 -4.76
CA ARG A 504 -11.84 -22.59 -4.81
C ARG A 504 -13.24 -23.15 -5.03
N ASN A 505 -14.25 -22.51 -4.42
CA ASN A 505 -15.61 -23.04 -4.36
C ASN A 505 -16.53 -22.39 -5.40
N ASP A 506 -16.45 -21.06 -5.55
CA ASP A 506 -17.34 -20.29 -6.43
C ASP A 506 -16.81 -20.14 -7.86
N LYS A 507 -15.67 -20.77 -8.16
CA LYS A 507 -15.08 -20.82 -9.50
C LYS A 507 -14.92 -19.43 -10.12
N MET A 508 -14.52 -18.44 -9.32
CA MET A 508 -14.27 -17.10 -9.83
C MET A 508 -13.06 -17.13 -10.78
N ALA A 509 -13.18 -16.41 -11.90
CA ALA A 509 -12.12 -16.29 -12.90
C ALA A 509 -12.14 -14.89 -13.53
N GLY A 510 -11.99 -13.87 -12.69
CA GLY A 510 -12.06 -12.46 -13.09
C GLY A 510 -10.74 -11.73 -12.97
N ILE A 511 -10.53 -10.74 -13.83
CA ILE A 511 -9.43 -9.78 -13.75
C ILE A 511 -10.05 -8.39 -13.82
N LEU A 512 -9.68 -7.52 -12.87
CA LEU A 512 -9.87 -6.07 -12.98
C LEU A 512 -8.50 -5.44 -13.19
N ILE A 513 -8.35 -4.65 -14.26
CA ILE A 513 -7.23 -3.71 -14.41
C ILE A 513 -7.80 -2.31 -14.28
N TYR A 514 -7.29 -1.54 -13.33
CA TYR A 514 -7.85 -0.23 -13.00
C TYR A 514 -6.76 0.78 -12.66
N THR A 515 -7.15 2.04 -12.63
CA THR A 515 -6.38 3.15 -12.05
C THR A 515 -7.17 3.73 -10.89
N ALA A 516 -6.48 4.15 -9.84
CA ALA A 516 -7.10 4.78 -8.67
C ALA A 516 -6.21 5.91 -8.15
N VAL A 517 -6.76 7.13 -8.10
CA VAL A 517 -6.07 8.34 -7.68
C VAL A 517 -6.87 9.10 -6.61
N PRO A 518 -6.21 9.86 -5.70
CA PRO A 518 -6.92 10.61 -4.65
C PRO A 518 -7.82 11.75 -5.15
N ASP A 519 -7.63 12.23 -6.39
CA ASP A 519 -8.34 13.38 -6.95
C ASP A 519 -9.28 12.98 -8.10
N VAL A 520 -10.56 13.31 -7.97
CA VAL A 520 -11.64 13.04 -8.96
C VAL A 520 -11.44 13.77 -10.30
N VAL A 521 -10.52 14.74 -10.37
CA VAL A 521 -10.37 15.67 -11.51
C VAL A 521 -9.52 15.08 -12.65
N GLY A 522 -8.92 13.89 -12.50
CA GLY A 522 -7.69 13.56 -13.23
C GLY A 522 -7.58 12.22 -13.97
N SER A 523 -8.60 11.36 -14.07
CA SER A 523 -8.54 10.25 -15.05
C SER A 523 -9.18 10.71 -16.35
N LEU A 524 -8.40 11.39 -17.18
CA LEU A 524 -8.74 11.54 -18.61
C LEU A 524 -9.03 10.13 -19.13
N GLY A 525 -10.29 9.83 -19.48
CA GLY A 525 -10.89 8.49 -19.65
C GLY A 525 -10.28 7.55 -20.70
N GLY A 526 -8.95 7.50 -20.82
CA GLY A 526 -8.24 6.67 -21.77
C GLY A 526 -8.21 5.20 -21.36
N ILE A 527 -8.40 4.83 -20.08
CA ILE A 527 -8.56 3.41 -19.73
C ILE A 527 -9.96 2.97 -20.14
N VAL A 528 -10.97 3.83 -19.99
CA VAL A 528 -12.34 3.58 -20.46
C VAL A 528 -12.39 3.42 -21.98
N GLU A 529 -11.62 4.22 -22.72
CA GLU A 529 -11.47 4.07 -24.18
C GLU A 529 -10.77 2.75 -24.53
N SER A 530 -9.66 2.44 -23.85
CA SER A 530 -8.91 1.19 -24.03
C SER A 530 -9.73 -0.04 -23.64
N ALA A 531 -10.70 0.12 -22.73
CA ALA A 531 -11.61 -0.90 -22.26
C ALA A 531 -12.78 -1.16 -23.22
N GLN A 532 -13.02 -0.31 -24.24
CA GLN A 532 -14.07 -0.58 -25.22
C GLN A 532 -13.78 -1.89 -25.97
N PRO A 533 -14.79 -2.72 -26.28
CA PRO A 533 -14.57 -4.08 -26.79
C PRO A 533 -13.56 -4.18 -27.93
N ARG A 534 -13.65 -3.29 -28.93
CA ARG A 534 -12.77 -3.31 -30.11
C ARG A 534 -11.31 -2.99 -29.77
N GLU A 535 -11.07 -2.03 -28.88
CA GLU A 535 -9.71 -1.66 -28.47
C GLU A 535 -9.15 -2.70 -27.50
N PHE A 536 -9.98 -3.20 -26.58
CA PHE A 536 -9.56 -4.19 -25.60
C PHE A 536 -9.18 -5.54 -26.25
N VAL A 537 -9.87 -5.97 -27.32
CA VAL A 537 -9.45 -7.16 -28.10
C VAL A 537 -8.02 -6.99 -28.65
N LYS A 538 -7.65 -5.79 -29.12
CA LYS A 538 -6.29 -5.54 -29.64
C LYS A 538 -5.25 -5.65 -28.53
N ILE A 539 -5.54 -5.04 -27.38
CA ILE A 539 -4.69 -5.11 -26.18
C ILE A 539 -4.51 -6.56 -25.75
N LEU A 540 -5.61 -7.31 -25.63
CA LEU A 540 -5.57 -8.70 -25.20
C LEU A 540 -4.78 -9.57 -26.19
N HIS A 541 -5.02 -9.40 -27.49
CA HIS A 541 -4.27 -10.11 -28.53
C HIS A 541 -2.77 -9.83 -28.49
N ASN A 542 -2.36 -8.57 -28.32
CA ASN A 542 -0.95 -8.22 -28.19
C ASN A 542 -0.34 -8.74 -26.88
N ALA A 543 -1.08 -8.73 -25.77
CA ALA A 543 -0.65 -9.32 -24.51
C ALA A 543 -0.36 -10.82 -24.65
N PHE A 544 -1.23 -11.56 -25.35
CA PHE A 544 -1.01 -12.97 -25.67
C PHE A 544 0.20 -13.18 -26.60
N LYS A 545 0.43 -12.31 -27.59
CA LYS A 545 1.63 -12.35 -28.43
C LYS A 545 2.91 -12.09 -27.64
N HIS A 546 2.90 -11.12 -26.74
CA HIS A 546 4.02 -10.83 -25.85
C HIS A 546 4.36 -12.01 -24.94
N ALA A 547 3.38 -12.80 -24.51
CA ALA A 547 3.62 -14.01 -23.73
C ALA A 547 4.51 -15.04 -24.45
N LEU A 548 4.52 -15.06 -25.79
CA LEU A 548 5.24 -16.04 -26.59
C LEU A 548 6.77 -15.85 -26.52
N TRP A 549 7.24 -14.61 -26.33
CA TRP A 549 8.66 -14.25 -26.47
C TRP A 549 9.27 -13.68 -25.20
N CYS A 550 10.54 -14.01 -24.95
CA CYS A 550 11.38 -13.36 -23.95
C CYS A 550 12.81 -13.28 -24.50
N SER A 551 13.47 -12.14 -24.31
CA SER A 551 14.88 -11.96 -24.73
C SER A 551 15.86 -12.90 -23.99
N LEU A 552 15.42 -13.49 -22.87
CA LEU A 552 16.18 -14.46 -22.08
C LEU A 552 15.76 -15.91 -22.37
N ASP A 553 14.97 -16.17 -23.40
CA ASP A 553 14.70 -17.56 -23.82
C ASP A 553 15.95 -18.23 -24.42
N PRO A 554 16.17 -19.54 -24.19
CA PRO A 554 15.29 -20.47 -23.46
C PRO A 554 15.46 -20.45 -21.92
N VAL A 555 16.50 -19.80 -21.41
CA VAL A 555 16.85 -19.78 -19.97
C VAL A 555 15.67 -19.36 -19.10
N CYS A 556 14.92 -18.34 -19.50
CA CYS A 556 13.72 -17.88 -18.80
C CYS A 556 12.63 -18.97 -18.73
N THR A 557 12.36 -19.65 -19.83
CA THR A 557 11.33 -20.70 -19.90
C THR A 557 11.74 -21.98 -19.14
N GLU A 558 13.01 -22.36 -19.22
CA GLU A 558 13.56 -23.59 -18.62
C GLU A 558 13.87 -23.44 -17.13
N HIS A 559 13.94 -22.21 -16.62
CA HIS A 559 14.24 -21.94 -15.22
C HIS A 559 13.23 -22.62 -14.30
N GLN A 560 13.74 -23.36 -13.31
CA GLN A 560 12.87 -24.13 -12.44
C GLN A 560 12.13 -23.25 -11.44
N GLY A 561 12.74 -22.17 -10.93
CA GLY A 561 12.08 -21.15 -10.11
C GLY A 561 12.93 -19.87 -9.97
N GLN A 562 12.34 -18.68 -9.90
CA GLN A 562 13.04 -17.40 -9.77
C GLN A 562 12.28 -16.43 -8.84
N GLY A 563 12.92 -15.30 -8.50
CA GLY A 563 12.33 -14.30 -7.60
C GLY A 563 12.22 -14.75 -6.13
N PRO A 564 11.52 -13.98 -5.29
CA PRO A 564 11.29 -14.31 -3.88
C PRO A 564 10.71 -15.72 -3.72
N GLY A 565 11.28 -16.51 -2.82
CA GLY A 565 10.82 -17.88 -2.55
C GLY A 565 10.90 -18.86 -3.74
N TRP A 566 11.56 -18.49 -4.86
CA TRP A 566 11.60 -19.28 -6.09
C TRP A 566 10.20 -19.55 -6.69
N LEU A 567 9.29 -18.61 -6.48
CA LEU A 567 7.85 -18.74 -6.78
C LEU A 567 7.47 -18.37 -8.22
N ASN A 568 8.34 -17.68 -8.96
CA ASN A 568 8.14 -17.41 -10.38
C ASN A 568 8.77 -18.50 -11.24
N ARG A 569 8.22 -18.78 -12.42
CA ARG A 569 8.86 -19.65 -13.43
C ARG A 569 9.20 -18.88 -14.68
N ALA A 570 8.47 -19.00 -15.80
CA ALA A 570 8.81 -18.28 -17.02
C ALA A 570 8.40 -16.78 -16.96
N ALA A 571 8.92 -16.05 -15.97
CA ALA A 571 8.56 -14.67 -15.63
C ALA A 571 9.76 -13.89 -15.07
N CYS A 572 10.31 -12.98 -15.88
CA CYS A 572 11.40 -12.08 -15.53
C CYS A 572 11.03 -10.62 -15.84
N HIS A 573 11.89 -9.68 -15.44
CA HIS A 573 11.71 -8.24 -15.74
C HIS A 573 11.56 -7.93 -17.24
N GLY A 574 12.18 -8.74 -18.10
CA GLY A 574 12.10 -8.56 -19.55
C GLY A 574 10.77 -9.00 -20.18
N CYS A 575 9.91 -9.76 -19.48
CA CYS A 575 8.68 -10.27 -20.08
C CYS A 575 7.40 -10.01 -19.27
N VAL A 576 7.37 -10.28 -17.96
CA VAL A 576 6.10 -10.35 -17.21
C VAL A 576 6.10 -9.50 -15.94
N LEU A 577 7.24 -9.21 -15.31
CA LEU A 577 7.20 -8.41 -14.07
C LEU A 577 6.73 -6.98 -14.35
N VAL A 578 5.96 -6.43 -13.41
CA VAL A 578 5.42 -5.06 -13.43
C VAL A 578 5.90 -4.31 -12.16
N PRO A 579 5.75 -2.98 -12.06
CA PRO A 579 6.06 -2.27 -10.82
C PRO A 579 5.30 -2.85 -9.62
N GLU A 580 5.94 -2.91 -8.44
CA GLU A 580 5.32 -3.47 -7.22
C GLU A 580 4.01 -2.78 -6.83
N THR A 581 3.83 -1.50 -7.20
CA THR A 581 2.59 -0.75 -6.93
C THR A 581 1.40 -1.23 -7.75
N ALA A 582 1.64 -2.02 -8.81
CA ALA A 582 0.62 -2.51 -9.73
C ALA A 582 0.14 -3.93 -9.43
N CYS A 583 0.89 -4.69 -8.61
CA CYS A 583 0.63 -6.10 -8.32
C CYS A 583 0.27 -6.29 -6.84
N ASP A 584 -0.91 -6.83 -6.57
CA ASP A 584 -1.38 -7.12 -5.20
C ASP A 584 -0.59 -8.26 -4.53
N TYR A 585 0.15 -9.05 -5.31
CA TYR A 585 0.88 -10.24 -4.86
C TYR A 585 2.40 -10.07 -4.85
N GLY A 586 2.93 -8.86 -5.04
CA GLY A 586 4.37 -8.60 -4.94
C GLY A 586 5.23 -9.31 -6.00
N ASN A 587 4.71 -9.43 -7.24
CA ASN A 587 5.42 -10.04 -8.37
C ASN A 587 5.86 -11.51 -8.13
N VAL A 588 5.07 -12.32 -7.42
CA VAL A 588 5.27 -13.78 -7.29
C VAL A 588 4.16 -14.59 -7.97
N PHE A 589 4.35 -15.90 -8.19
CA PHE A 589 3.36 -16.79 -8.82
C PHE A 589 3.10 -16.52 -10.31
N LEU A 590 4.12 -16.09 -11.05
CA LEU A 590 4.02 -15.75 -12.47
C LEU A 590 4.66 -16.82 -13.37
N ASP A 591 3.98 -17.17 -14.46
CA ASP A 591 4.46 -18.17 -15.40
C ASP A 591 3.78 -18.11 -16.78
N ARG A 592 4.43 -17.47 -17.77
CA ARG A 592 3.84 -17.34 -19.11
C ARG A 592 3.69 -18.66 -19.86
N VAL A 593 4.26 -19.78 -19.40
CA VAL A 593 4.01 -21.12 -19.99
C VAL A 593 2.52 -21.49 -19.90
N PHE A 594 1.79 -20.94 -18.92
CA PHE A 594 0.33 -21.09 -18.80
C PHE A 594 -0.41 -20.45 -19.99
N ILE A 595 0.24 -19.57 -20.74
CA ILE A 595 -0.30 -18.89 -21.92
C ILE A 595 0.35 -19.45 -23.20
N LYS A 596 1.69 -19.37 -23.32
CA LYS A 596 2.41 -19.77 -24.55
C LYS A 596 2.40 -21.27 -24.81
N GLY A 597 2.20 -22.09 -23.80
CA GLY A 597 2.34 -23.55 -23.85
C GLY A 597 3.80 -24.04 -23.78
N ASN A 598 3.94 -25.34 -23.62
CA ASN A 598 5.20 -26.07 -23.68
C ASN A 598 4.90 -27.54 -24.04
N GLU A 599 5.26 -27.94 -25.26
CA GLU A 599 5.01 -29.30 -25.78
C GLU A 599 5.68 -30.39 -24.93
N ALA A 600 6.91 -30.16 -24.46
CA ALA A 600 7.63 -31.12 -23.63
C ALA A 600 6.96 -31.38 -22.27
N LEU A 601 6.13 -30.45 -21.81
CA LEU A 601 5.35 -30.56 -20.57
C LEU A 601 3.90 -31.00 -20.84
N GLY A 602 3.50 -31.23 -22.09
CA GLY A 602 2.12 -31.51 -22.46
C GLY A 602 1.17 -30.35 -22.16
N ILE A 603 1.67 -29.11 -22.19
CA ILE A 603 0.87 -27.90 -21.97
C ILE A 603 0.63 -27.25 -23.34
N PRO A 604 -0.60 -27.26 -23.89
CA PRO A 604 -0.90 -26.62 -25.16
C PRO A 604 -0.81 -25.10 -25.04
N ASN A 605 -0.61 -24.41 -26.17
CA ASN A 605 -0.87 -22.98 -26.24
C ASN A 605 -2.32 -22.71 -25.84
N PHE A 606 -2.55 -21.70 -24.99
CA PHE A 606 -3.86 -21.47 -24.39
C PHE A 606 -4.93 -21.12 -25.44
N LEU A 607 -4.61 -20.32 -26.46
CA LEU A 607 -5.58 -19.94 -27.50
C LEU A 607 -5.92 -21.12 -28.41
N ASN A 608 -4.94 -21.95 -28.75
CA ASN A 608 -5.18 -23.19 -29.49
C ASN A 608 -6.12 -24.12 -28.70
N PHE A 609 -5.87 -24.29 -27.40
CA PHE A 609 -6.73 -25.09 -26.53
C PHE A 609 -8.17 -24.57 -26.51
N VAL A 610 -8.35 -23.25 -26.41
CA VAL A 610 -9.68 -22.62 -26.45
C VAL A 610 -10.39 -22.95 -27.76
N MET A 611 -9.72 -22.84 -28.90
CA MET A 611 -10.33 -23.12 -30.21
C MET A 611 -10.75 -24.58 -30.40
N GLU A 612 -10.05 -25.51 -29.77
CA GLU A 612 -10.40 -26.94 -29.77
C GLU A 612 -11.62 -27.25 -28.87
N HIS A 613 -11.95 -26.37 -27.91
CA HIS A 613 -12.92 -26.64 -26.84
C HIS A 613 -14.04 -25.60 -26.70
N LYS A 614 -14.15 -24.67 -27.66
CA LYS A 614 -15.15 -23.59 -27.72
C LYS A 614 -16.59 -24.06 -27.87
#